data_AF-A0A848FGT7-F1
#
_entry.id   AF-A0A848FGT7-F1
#
_cell.length_a   1.000
_cell.length_b   1.000
_cell.length_c   1.000
_cell.angle_alpha   90.00
_cell.angle_beta   90.00
_cell.angle_gamma   90.00
#
_symmetry.space_group_name_H-M   'P 1'
#
loop_
_entity.id
_entity.type
_entity.pdbx_description
1 polymer ?
#
loop_
_entity_poly.entity_id
_entity_poly.type
_entity_poly.pdbx_seq_one_letter_code
_entity_poly.pdbx_strand_id
1 'polypeptide(L)'
;MNRFLIFILGLLLGLFTQALWAHEGEDHGPPALVNARPLLPRVTAHSELFELVGVLEPGRLLIWLDATPSNAPVTGASVEVEGAGANGKAAEVAPGVYELKLPKAPAPGQHPLTFTVQSADDADLLGAPLVVPQADAAAAATADALPRAAWTGPAVWAGAGAAAAAVVMAALGALRRRRPAATGH
;
A
#
# COMPACT_ATOMS: atom_id res chain seq x y z
N MET A 1 -11.76 22.45 -63.43
CA MET A 1 -11.55 22.84 -62.02
C MET A 1 -12.30 21.99 -60.98
N ASN A 2 -12.95 20.86 -61.37
CA ASN A 2 -13.72 20.01 -60.43
C ASN A 2 -13.11 18.61 -60.21
N ARG A 3 -11.89 18.35 -60.71
CA ARG A 3 -11.20 17.07 -60.53
C ARG A 3 -10.29 17.07 -59.30
N PHE A 4 -9.80 18.24 -58.90
CA PHE A 4 -8.91 18.42 -57.75
C PHE A 4 -9.65 18.29 -56.40
N LEU A 5 -10.91 18.72 -56.34
CA LEU A 5 -11.76 18.59 -55.14
C LEU A 5 -12.17 17.14 -54.83
N ILE A 6 -12.29 16.28 -55.84
CA ILE A 6 -12.66 14.86 -55.66
C ILE A 6 -11.48 14.07 -55.07
N PHE A 7 -10.23 14.40 -55.46
CA PHE A 7 -9.03 13.79 -54.87
C PHE A 7 -8.79 14.23 -53.42
N ILE A 8 -9.12 15.48 -53.05
CA ILE A 8 -8.97 15.97 -51.67
C ILE A 8 -10.02 15.33 -50.74
N LEU A 9 -11.26 15.14 -51.20
CA LEU A 9 -12.30 14.48 -50.42
C LEU A 9 -12.03 12.97 -50.24
N GLY A 10 -11.45 12.29 -51.24
CA GLY A 10 -11.00 10.90 -51.13
C GLY A 10 -9.80 10.71 -50.19
N LEU A 11 -8.88 11.68 -50.14
CA LEU A 11 -7.75 11.65 -49.21
C LEU A 11 -8.19 11.89 -47.76
N LEU A 12 -9.17 12.78 -47.53
CA LEU A 12 -9.71 13.07 -46.18
C LEU A 12 -10.55 11.92 -45.62
N LEU A 13 -11.19 11.10 -46.45
CA LEU A 13 -12.00 9.95 -46.00
C LEU A 13 -11.17 8.69 -45.69
N GLY A 14 -9.93 8.60 -46.20
CA GLY A 14 -8.99 7.50 -45.90
C GLY A 14 -8.19 7.67 -44.60
N LEU A 15 -8.24 8.86 -43.97
CA LEU A 15 -7.51 9.18 -42.73
C LEU A 15 -8.28 8.80 -41.45
N PHE A 16 -9.52 8.31 -41.55
CA PHE A 16 -10.36 8.00 -40.38
C PHE A 16 -10.40 6.51 -39.99
N THR A 17 -9.64 5.63 -40.66
CA THR A 17 -9.72 4.17 -40.44
C THR A 17 -8.45 3.54 -39.83
N GLN A 18 -7.49 4.35 -39.37
CA GLN A 18 -6.21 3.86 -38.85
C GLN A 18 -5.90 4.42 -37.45
N ALA A 19 -6.79 4.16 -36.50
CA ALA A 19 -6.43 4.23 -35.08
C ALA A 19 -7.38 3.38 -34.19
N LEU A 20 -7.75 2.18 -34.64
CA LEU A 20 -7.97 1.08 -33.70
C LEU A 20 -6.60 0.58 -33.27
N TRP A 21 -5.88 1.41 -32.51
CA TRP A 21 -4.80 0.91 -31.68
C TRP A 21 -5.52 0.22 -30.54
N ALA A 22 -5.59 -1.11 -30.61
CA ALA A 22 -5.69 -1.89 -29.40
C ALA A 22 -4.54 -1.39 -28.50
N HIS A 23 -4.87 -0.82 -27.34
CA HIS A 23 -3.87 -0.55 -26.31
C HIS A 23 -3.43 -1.92 -25.76
N GLU A 24 -2.58 -2.58 -26.54
CA GLU A 24 -1.96 -3.85 -26.20
C GLU A 24 -0.80 -3.56 -25.25
N GLY A 25 -0.84 -4.24 -24.09
CA GLY A 25 0.18 -4.17 -23.06
C GLY A 25 -0.15 -3.13 -22.00
N GLU A 26 -1.10 -3.43 -21.12
CA GLU A 26 -0.99 -2.94 -19.74
C GLU A 26 0.33 -3.52 -19.21
N ASP A 27 1.40 -2.75 -19.34
CA ASP A 27 2.66 -3.03 -18.66
C ASP A 27 2.30 -2.99 -17.18
N HIS A 28 2.07 -4.17 -16.61
CA HIS A 28 2.04 -4.34 -15.18
C HIS A 28 3.45 -4.04 -14.72
N GLY A 29 3.70 -2.74 -14.47
CA GLY A 29 4.93 -2.27 -13.86
C GLY A 29 5.29 -3.18 -12.69
N PRO A 30 6.59 -3.31 -12.37
CA PRO A 30 7.08 -4.28 -11.41
C PRO A 30 6.18 -4.30 -10.17
N PRO A 31 5.84 -5.48 -9.64
CA PRO A 31 4.87 -5.61 -8.56
C PRO A 31 5.22 -4.59 -7.49
N ALA A 32 4.24 -3.77 -7.11
CA ALA A 32 4.44 -2.77 -6.08
C ALA A 32 5.11 -3.47 -4.89
N LEU A 33 6.32 -3.01 -4.52
CA LEU A 33 6.99 -3.49 -3.33
C LEU A 33 6.11 -3.06 -2.16
N VAL A 34 5.25 -3.98 -1.71
CA VAL A 34 4.51 -3.82 -0.47
C VAL A 34 5.55 -3.94 0.63
N ASN A 35 5.95 -2.79 1.17
CA ASN A 35 6.69 -2.72 2.42
C ASN A 35 5.77 -3.25 3.53
N ALA A 36 5.71 -4.57 3.67
CA ALA A 36 5.01 -5.23 4.76
C ALA A 36 5.69 -4.80 6.06
N ARG A 37 5.09 -3.84 6.76
CA ARG A 37 5.48 -3.56 8.15
C ARG A 37 5.25 -4.84 8.95
N PRO A 38 6.23 -5.30 9.74
CA PRO A 38 6.01 -6.42 10.64
C PRO A 38 4.79 -6.14 11.52
N LEU A 39 3.81 -7.04 11.50
CA LEU A 39 2.66 -6.95 12.40
C LEU A 39 3.14 -7.14 13.83
N LEU A 40 2.62 -6.33 14.75
CA LEU A 40 2.89 -6.52 16.18
C LEU A 40 2.34 -7.87 16.66
N PRO A 41 3.02 -8.51 17.64
CA PRO A 41 2.55 -9.76 18.24
C PRO A 41 1.16 -9.57 18.82
N ARG A 42 0.28 -10.55 18.60
CA ARG A 42 -1.09 -10.53 19.10
C ARG A 42 -1.50 -11.85 19.69
N VAL A 43 -2.48 -11.80 20.56
CA VAL A 43 -3.16 -12.94 21.17
C VAL A 43 -4.67 -12.73 20.98
N THR A 44 -5.38 -13.81 20.69
CA THR A 44 -6.82 -13.79 20.49
C THR A 44 -7.45 -14.91 21.30
N ALA A 45 -8.48 -14.59 22.08
CA ALA A 45 -9.25 -15.57 22.83
C ALA A 45 -10.75 -15.27 22.66
N HIS A 46 -11.60 -16.29 22.71
CA HIS A 46 -13.04 -16.14 22.59
C HIS A 46 -13.76 -17.10 23.53
N SER A 47 -14.98 -16.74 23.90
CA SER A 47 -15.96 -17.58 24.57
C SER A 47 -17.37 -17.21 24.13
N GLU A 48 -18.39 -17.83 24.73
CA GLU A 48 -19.80 -17.47 24.50
C GLU A 48 -20.14 -16.05 25.00
N LEU A 49 -19.32 -15.50 25.89
CA LEU A 49 -19.55 -14.21 26.53
C LEU A 49 -18.66 -13.10 25.96
N PHE A 50 -17.40 -13.41 25.69
CA PHE A 50 -16.40 -12.40 25.37
C PHE A 50 -15.52 -12.78 24.17
N GLU A 51 -15.18 -11.78 23.37
CA GLU A 51 -14.10 -11.81 22.38
C GLU A 51 -12.98 -10.88 22.84
N LEU A 52 -11.75 -11.40 22.86
CA LEU A 52 -10.58 -10.67 23.34
C LEU A 52 -9.47 -10.67 22.29
N VAL A 53 -8.95 -9.48 22.01
CA VAL A 53 -7.74 -9.29 21.20
C VAL A 53 -6.73 -8.52 22.02
N GLY A 54 -5.58 -9.11 22.31
CA GLY A 54 -4.43 -8.44 22.92
C GLY A 54 -3.35 -8.16 21.87
N VAL A 55 -2.81 -6.94 21.85
CA VAL A 55 -1.66 -6.55 21.01
C VAL A 55 -0.51 -6.15 21.91
N LEU A 56 0.63 -6.82 21.75
CA LEU A 56 1.86 -6.49 22.44
C LEU A 56 2.51 -5.28 21.75
N GLU A 57 2.47 -4.14 22.43
CA GLU A 57 3.15 -2.92 22.03
C GLU A 57 4.42 -2.72 22.87
N PRO A 58 5.35 -1.83 22.47
CA PRO A 58 6.49 -1.49 23.29
C PRO A 58 6.06 -1.00 24.68
N GLY A 59 6.36 -1.78 25.72
CA GLY A 59 6.11 -1.44 27.12
C GLY A 59 4.69 -1.69 27.63
N ARG A 60 3.79 -2.27 26.83
CA ARG A 60 2.40 -2.55 27.24
C ARG A 60 1.73 -3.66 26.43
N LEU A 61 0.69 -4.23 27.00
CA LEU A 61 -0.31 -5.04 26.31
C LEU A 61 -1.61 -4.23 26.23
N LEU A 62 -2.05 -3.93 25.01
CA LEU A 62 -3.33 -3.26 24.76
C LEU A 62 -4.37 -4.31 24.37
N ILE A 63 -5.52 -4.29 25.03
CA ILE A 63 -6.52 -5.35 24.98
C ILE A 63 -7.84 -4.74 24.54
N TRP A 64 -8.45 -5.27 23.49
CA TRP A 64 -9.82 -4.99 23.09
C TRP A 64 -10.70 -6.13 23.59
N LEU A 65 -11.83 -5.78 24.20
CA LEU A 65 -12.78 -6.70 24.78
C LEU A 65 -14.18 -6.36 24.28
N ASP A 66 -14.77 -7.28 23.53
CA ASP A 66 -16.11 -7.16 22.96
C ASP A 66 -17.01 -8.30 23.46
N ALA A 67 -18.31 -8.07 23.49
CA ALA A 67 -19.29 -9.10 23.87
C ALA A 67 -19.59 -9.99 22.66
N THR A 68 -19.37 -11.30 22.75
CA THR A 68 -19.57 -12.24 21.63
C THR A 68 -20.95 -12.12 20.97
N PRO A 69 -22.08 -11.98 21.71
CA PRO A 69 -23.40 -11.94 21.08
C PRO A 69 -23.68 -10.71 20.21
N SER A 70 -22.99 -9.59 20.46
CA SER A 70 -23.30 -8.29 19.85
C SER A 70 -22.11 -7.57 19.22
N ASN A 71 -20.89 -8.06 19.45
CA ASN A 71 -19.63 -7.41 19.12
C ASN A 71 -19.54 -5.96 19.65
N ALA A 72 -20.24 -5.67 20.74
CA ALA A 72 -20.21 -4.37 21.40
C ALA A 72 -19.07 -4.32 22.43
N PRO A 73 -18.40 -3.16 22.61
CA PRO A 73 -17.31 -3.04 23.56
C PRO A 73 -17.80 -3.26 24.99
N VAL A 74 -17.08 -4.08 25.75
CA VAL A 74 -17.37 -4.37 27.15
C VAL A 74 -16.64 -3.36 28.02
N THR A 75 -17.36 -2.32 28.46
CA THR A 75 -16.82 -1.26 29.30
C THR A 75 -16.87 -1.58 30.78
N GLY A 76 -15.96 -1.03 31.58
CA GLY A 76 -15.99 -1.12 33.04
C GLY A 76 -15.70 -2.53 33.60
N ALA A 77 -15.15 -3.44 32.79
CA ALA A 77 -14.78 -4.77 33.24
C ALA A 77 -13.51 -4.75 34.09
N SER A 78 -13.37 -5.72 34.98
CA SER A 78 -12.08 -6.10 35.55
C SER A 78 -11.42 -7.09 34.59
N VAL A 79 -10.27 -6.70 34.03
CA VAL A 79 -9.47 -7.58 33.17
C VAL A 79 -8.13 -7.84 33.87
N GLU A 80 -7.92 -9.04 34.37
CA GLU A 80 -6.67 -9.47 34.96
C GLU A 80 -5.91 -10.38 33.99
N VAL A 81 -4.60 -10.15 33.86
CA VAL A 81 -3.75 -10.86 32.91
C VAL A 81 -2.62 -11.55 33.65
N GLU A 82 -2.41 -12.82 33.32
CA GLU A 82 -1.32 -13.63 33.87
C GLU A 82 -0.57 -14.37 32.75
N GLY A 83 0.76 -14.45 32.88
CA GLY A 83 1.63 -15.19 31.97
C GLY A 83 2.57 -14.28 31.17
N ALA A 84 3.57 -14.84 30.49
CA ALA A 84 4.54 -14.08 29.67
C ALA A 84 5.30 -12.93 30.39
N GLY A 85 5.35 -12.94 31.73
CA GLY A 85 5.87 -11.80 32.51
C GLY A 85 4.87 -10.65 32.72
N ALA A 86 3.64 -10.80 32.20
CA ALA A 86 2.47 -10.03 32.60
C ALA A 86 1.87 -10.65 33.87
N ASN A 87 1.63 -9.81 34.88
CA ASN A 87 0.86 -10.17 36.06
C ASN A 87 0.21 -8.90 36.60
N GLY A 88 -1.11 -8.82 36.47
CA GLY A 88 -1.90 -7.79 37.11
C GLY A 88 -3.13 -7.36 36.33
N LYS A 89 -3.81 -6.35 36.89
CA LYS A 89 -5.04 -5.80 36.35
C LYS A 89 -4.76 -4.74 35.28
N ALA A 90 -5.34 -4.93 34.10
CA ALA A 90 -5.33 -3.95 33.02
C ALA A 90 -6.31 -2.80 33.34
N ALA A 91 -5.89 -1.56 33.07
CA ALA A 91 -6.71 -0.36 33.29
C ALA A 91 -7.48 -0.02 32.02
N GLU A 92 -8.78 0.28 32.13
CA GLU A 92 -9.55 0.75 30.98
C GLU A 92 -9.05 2.15 30.55
N VAL A 93 -8.68 2.29 29.29
CA VAL A 93 -8.14 3.52 28.70
C VAL A 93 -9.09 4.14 27.66
N ALA A 94 -10.01 3.34 27.12
CA ALA A 94 -11.12 3.76 26.29
C ALA A 94 -12.24 2.71 26.42
N PRO A 95 -13.49 2.98 25.98
CA PRO A 95 -14.58 2.02 26.08
C PRO A 95 -14.21 0.64 25.49
N GLY A 96 -14.13 -0.39 26.32
CA GLY A 96 -13.77 -1.76 25.91
C GLY A 96 -12.28 -1.96 25.59
N VAL A 97 -11.43 -0.98 25.88
CA VAL A 97 -9.98 -1.04 25.65
C VAL A 97 -9.22 -0.94 26.96
N TYR A 98 -8.42 -1.95 27.25
CA TYR A 98 -7.69 -2.10 28.51
C TYR A 98 -6.17 -2.13 28.26
N GLU A 99 -5.41 -1.42 29.08
CA GLU A 99 -3.95 -1.37 29.02
C GLU A 99 -3.33 -2.03 30.25
N LEU A 100 -2.41 -2.96 30.02
CA LEU A 100 -1.49 -3.47 31.04
C LEU A 100 -0.06 -3.03 30.73
N LYS A 101 0.57 -2.32 31.66
CA LYS A 101 1.98 -1.94 31.52
C LYS A 101 2.89 -3.15 31.69
N LEU A 102 3.83 -3.30 30.77
CA LEU A 102 4.82 -4.38 30.78
C LEU A 102 6.22 -3.78 30.88
N PRO A 103 6.87 -3.79 32.07
CA PRO A 103 8.19 -3.19 32.24
C PRO A 103 9.28 -3.90 31.42
N LYS A 104 9.03 -5.13 31.00
CA LYS A 104 9.90 -5.91 30.13
C LYS A 104 9.06 -6.63 29.09
N ALA A 105 9.48 -6.55 27.82
CA ALA A 105 8.84 -7.31 26.75
C ALA A 105 9.13 -8.82 26.91
N PRO A 106 8.16 -9.70 26.60
CA PRO A 106 8.41 -11.13 26.49
C PRO A 106 9.48 -11.42 25.43
N ALA A 107 10.30 -12.44 25.67
CA ALA A 107 11.29 -12.89 24.68
C ALA A 107 10.60 -13.48 23.43
N PRO A 108 11.28 -13.62 22.27
CA PRO A 108 10.75 -14.40 21.16
C PRO A 108 10.33 -15.82 21.60
N GLY A 109 9.19 -16.30 21.11
CA GLY A 109 8.61 -17.59 21.49
C GLY A 109 7.09 -17.56 21.67
N GLN A 110 6.53 -18.70 22.10
CA GLN A 110 5.12 -18.81 22.47
C GLN A 110 4.97 -18.64 23.98
N HIS A 111 4.07 -17.76 24.40
CA HIS A 111 3.81 -17.48 25.80
C HIS A 111 2.32 -17.65 26.10
N PRO A 112 1.92 -18.67 26.86
CA PRO A 112 0.53 -18.78 27.32
C PRO A 112 0.15 -17.55 28.16
N LEU A 113 -0.97 -16.95 27.82
CA LEU A 113 -1.62 -15.91 28.59
C LEU A 113 -2.99 -16.39 29.05
N THR A 114 -3.33 -16.01 30.28
CA THR A 114 -4.64 -16.20 30.87
C THR A 114 -5.23 -14.82 31.16
N PHE A 115 -6.49 -14.64 30.80
CA PHE A 115 -7.25 -13.42 31.04
C PHE A 115 -8.47 -13.77 31.88
N THR A 116 -8.52 -13.24 33.10
CA THR A 116 -9.73 -13.30 33.93
C THR A 116 -10.54 -12.03 33.65
N VAL A 117 -11.71 -12.19 33.05
CA VAL A 117 -12.60 -11.09 32.69
C VAL A 117 -13.82 -11.13 33.59
N GLN A 118 -14.15 -10.00 34.20
CA GLN A 118 -15.35 -9.86 35.01
C GLN A 118 -16.06 -8.55 34.66
N SER A 119 -17.24 -8.64 34.05
CA SER A 119 -18.14 -7.52 33.80
C SER A 119 -19.07 -7.32 35.02
N ALA A 120 -20.13 -6.53 34.85
CA ALA A 120 -21.14 -6.33 35.89
C ALA A 120 -21.92 -7.63 36.22
N ASP A 121 -22.29 -8.39 35.18
CA ASP A 121 -23.21 -9.52 35.28
C ASP A 121 -22.53 -10.87 34.97
N ASP A 122 -21.38 -10.83 34.29
CA ASP A 122 -20.72 -12.01 33.72
C ASP A 122 -19.25 -12.11 34.14
N ALA A 123 -18.73 -13.33 34.18
CA ALA A 123 -17.31 -13.58 34.39
C ALA A 123 -16.85 -14.79 33.59
N ASP A 124 -15.63 -14.73 33.08
CA ASP A 124 -15.03 -15.82 32.33
C ASP A 124 -13.50 -15.83 32.43
N LEU A 125 -12.91 -16.99 32.11
CA LEU A 125 -11.47 -17.22 32.08
C LEU A 125 -11.05 -17.63 30.67
N LEU A 126 -10.31 -16.77 29.99
CA LEU A 126 -9.90 -16.93 28.60
C LEU A 126 -8.40 -17.25 28.54
N GLY A 127 -8.02 -18.33 27.84
CA GLY A 127 -6.62 -18.73 27.68
C GLY A 127 -6.20 -18.78 26.21
N ALA A 128 -5.09 -18.11 25.87
CA ALA A 128 -4.54 -18.17 24.51
C ALA A 128 -3.03 -17.89 24.49
N PRO A 129 -2.27 -18.46 23.53
CA PRO A 129 -0.84 -18.18 23.39
C PRO A 129 -0.58 -16.84 22.69
N LEU A 130 0.28 -16.01 23.28
CA LEU A 130 0.93 -14.89 22.62
C LEU A 130 2.18 -15.38 21.89
N VAL A 131 2.21 -15.24 20.57
CA VAL A 131 3.37 -15.63 19.74
C VAL A 131 4.21 -14.40 19.42
N VAL A 132 5.41 -14.33 20.00
CA VAL A 132 6.39 -13.27 19.74
C VAL A 132 7.40 -13.77 18.70
N PRO A 133 7.49 -13.13 17.51
CA PRO A 133 8.38 -13.57 16.45
C PRO A 133 9.84 -13.33 16.82
N GLN A 134 10.71 -14.19 16.30
CA GLN A 134 12.14 -13.94 16.33
C GLN A 134 12.48 -12.84 15.32
N ALA A 135 13.22 -11.82 15.73
CA ALA A 135 13.72 -10.82 14.81
C ALA A 135 14.86 -11.44 13.99
N ASP A 136 14.59 -11.76 12.72
CA ASP A 136 15.65 -12.14 11.79
C ASP A 136 16.47 -10.90 11.44
N ALA A 137 17.75 -10.90 11.81
CA ALA A 137 18.69 -9.79 11.60
C ALA A 137 18.83 -9.36 10.12
N ALA A 138 18.38 -10.19 9.17
CA ALA A 138 18.45 -9.90 7.74
C ALA A 138 17.42 -8.87 7.25
N ALA A 139 16.31 -8.65 7.96
CA ALA A 139 15.24 -7.75 7.51
C ALA A 139 15.49 -6.27 7.85
N ALA A 140 16.41 -5.97 8.76
CA ALA A 140 16.70 -4.60 9.20
C ALA A 140 17.67 -3.85 8.25
N ALA A 141 18.42 -4.56 7.42
CA ALA A 141 19.51 -3.98 6.62
C ALA A 141 19.08 -3.41 5.25
N THR A 142 17.83 -3.63 4.82
CA THR A 142 17.35 -3.20 3.50
C THR A 142 16.52 -1.92 3.52
N ALA A 143 16.23 -1.36 4.69
CA ALA A 143 15.41 -0.15 4.81
C ALA A 143 16.14 1.15 4.39
N ASP A 144 17.47 1.18 4.40
CA ASP A 144 18.27 2.40 4.17
C ASP A 144 19.00 2.47 2.82
N ALA A 145 18.89 1.45 1.97
CA ALA A 145 19.53 1.44 0.65
C ALA A 145 18.49 1.58 -0.46
N LEU A 146 18.00 2.81 -0.68
CA LEU A 146 17.40 3.15 -1.97
C LEU A 146 18.52 3.40 -2.99
N PRO A 147 18.71 2.58 -4.04
CA PRO A 147 19.18 3.15 -5.27
C PRO A 147 18.02 4.02 -5.79
N ARG A 148 18.20 5.34 -5.77
CA ARG A 148 17.36 6.26 -6.53
C ARG A 148 17.54 5.89 -7.99
N ALA A 149 16.75 4.93 -8.46
CA ALA A 149 16.68 4.55 -9.86
C ALA A 149 16.25 5.79 -10.63
N ALA A 150 17.25 6.47 -11.19
CA ALA A 150 17.11 7.57 -12.12
C ALA A 150 16.52 7.02 -13.42
N TRP A 151 15.22 6.69 -13.41
CA TRP A 151 14.49 6.32 -14.60
C TRP A 151 13.74 7.56 -15.10
N THR A 152 14.41 8.19 -16.08
CA THR A 152 13.80 8.89 -17.22
C THR A 152 12.73 9.94 -16.90
N GLY A 153 13.18 11.14 -16.53
CA GLY A 153 12.33 12.32 -16.63
C GLY A 153 11.98 12.65 -18.10
N PRO A 154 10.94 13.47 -18.35
CA PRO A 154 10.42 13.82 -19.68
C PRO A 154 11.43 14.50 -20.63
N ALA A 155 12.66 14.73 -20.19
CA ALA A 155 13.73 15.38 -20.96
C ALA A 155 14.21 14.58 -22.18
N VAL A 156 14.11 13.24 -22.17
CA VAL A 156 14.54 12.42 -23.32
C VAL A 156 13.57 12.56 -24.51
N TRP A 157 12.26 12.64 -24.24
CA TRP A 157 11.24 12.80 -25.29
C TRP A 157 11.21 14.21 -25.89
N ALA A 158 11.59 15.24 -25.10
CA ALA A 158 11.73 16.61 -25.59
C ALA A 158 12.86 16.75 -26.62
N GLY A 159 13.97 16.00 -26.45
CA GLY A 159 15.10 16.00 -27.39
C GLY A 159 14.76 15.35 -28.74
N ALA A 160 14.01 14.24 -28.72
CA ALA A 160 13.61 13.53 -29.94
C ALA A 160 12.63 14.35 -30.81
N GLY A 161 11.70 15.09 -30.20
CA GLY A 161 10.76 15.95 -30.92
C GLY A 161 11.41 17.12 -31.65
N ALA A 162 12.42 17.76 -31.03
CA ALA A 162 13.12 18.90 -31.62
C ALA A 162 13.95 18.52 -32.86
N ALA A 163 14.58 17.35 -32.85
CA ALA A 163 15.37 16.87 -33.98
C ALA A 163 14.50 16.58 -35.23
N ALA A 164 13.32 15.98 -35.04
CA ALA A 164 12.38 15.70 -36.13
C ALA A 164 11.86 16.99 -36.78
N ALA A 165 11.52 18.01 -35.97
CA ALA A 165 11.06 19.31 -36.47
C ALA A 165 12.15 20.03 -37.30
N ALA A 166 13.42 19.96 -36.88
CA ALA A 166 14.53 20.57 -37.59
C ALA A 166 14.77 19.94 -38.98
N VAL A 167 14.65 18.61 -39.08
CA VAL A 167 14.79 17.88 -40.37
C VAL A 167 13.67 18.26 -41.34
N VAL A 168 12.42 18.37 -40.85
CA VAL A 168 11.28 18.78 -41.67
C VAL A 168 11.44 20.22 -42.17
N MET A 169 11.87 21.14 -41.31
CA MET A 169 12.11 22.53 -41.68
C MET A 169 13.25 22.68 -42.69
N ALA A 170 14.33 21.91 -42.56
CA ALA A 170 15.43 21.89 -43.51
C ALA A 170 15.00 21.34 -44.89
N ALA A 171 14.20 20.26 -44.91
CA ALA A 171 13.65 19.69 -46.15
C ALA A 171 12.71 20.67 -46.87
N LEU A 172 11.82 21.35 -46.14
CA LEU A 172 10.93 22.38 -46.69
C LEU A 172 11.69 23.60 -47.21
N GLY A 173 12.75 24.02 -46.51
CA GLY A 173 13.64 25.11 -46.95
C GLY A 173 14.39 24.77 -48.23
N ALA A 174 14.92 23.54 -48.35
CA ALA A 174 15.59 23.06 -49.54
C ALA A 174 14.63 22.97 -50.75
N LEU A 175 13.38 22.58 -50.53
CA LEU A 175 12.37 22.51 -51.59
C LEU A 175 11.88 23.90 -52.04
N ARG A 176 11.84 24.88 -51.13
CA ARG A 176 11.55 26.29 -51.46
C ARG A 176 12.67 26.95 -52.26
N ARG A 177 13.93 26.65 -51.96
CA ARG A 177 15.09 27.14 -52.72
C ARG A 177 15.23 26.52 -54.11
N ARG A 178 14.60 25.36 -54.32
CA ARG A 178 14.51 24.69 -55.64
C ARG A 178 13.37 25.22 -56.51
N ARG A 179 12.59 26.22 -56.06
CA ARG A 179 11.71 26.97 -56.95
C ARG A 179 12.58 27.88 -57.83
N PRO A 180 12.71 27.60 -59.13
CA PRO A 180 13.52 28.43 -60.02
C PRO A 180 12.86 29.81 -60.12
N ALA A 181 13.68 30.86 -60.12
CA ALA A 181 13.28 32.13 -60.71
C ALA A 181 12.92 31.82 -62.18
N ALA A 182 11.63 31.93 -62.50
CA ALA A 182 11.20 31.90 -63.88
C ALA A 182 11.84 33.11 -64.59
N THR A 183 12.78 32.82 -65.49
CA THR A 183 13.18 33.73 -66.55
C THR A 183 11.97 34.07 -67.42
N GLY A 184 11.72 35.35 -67.68
CA GLY A 184 10.80 35.76 -68.73
C GLY A 184 10.43 37.25 -68.75
N HIS A 185 11.19 37.99 -69.57
CA HIS A 185 10.94 39.29 -70.23
C HIS A 185 10.99 40.60 -69.44
#